data_AF-A0A1F4G768-F1
#
_entry.id   AF-A0A1F4G768-F1
#
_cell.length_a   1.000
_cell.length_b   1.000
_cell.length_c   1.000
_cell.angle_alpha   90.00
_cell.angle_beta   90.00
_cell.angle_gamma   90.00
#
_symmetry.space_group_name_H-M   'P 1'
#
loop_
_entity.id
_entity.type
_entity.pdbx_description
1 polymer ?
#
loop_
_entity_poly.entity_id
_entity_poly.type
_entity_poly.pdbx_seq_one_letter_code
_entity_poly.pdbx_strand_id
1 'polypeptide(L)'
;MAPVKSDPSKVHESFERHRASPEVSIDQYVRSRQLALAEAVLARHRVYLDKKYWILVRDAAMQRSASEAAHSLLASLRQRVKSGKTICLISESVFIELMKQSDLETRKVTAALIDDLSEGVTLIPQPTRVATEVAHFIHSQGGRSVYLLENLVWTKLSYVLGVQHPLSEAFDPAEMRVIQKAFFDHMWAVLFG
;
A
#
# COMPACT_ATOMS: atom_id res chain seq x y z
N MET A 1 19.09 1.70 -2.48
CA MET A 1 17.95 1.98 -1.57
C MET A 1 18.47 2.96 -0.55
N ALA A 2 18.02 4.23 -0.57
CA ALA A 2 18.36 5.13 0.53
C ALA A 2 17.64 4.62 1.78
N PRO A 3 18.26 4.63 2.98
CA PRO A 3 17.56 4.22 4.18
C PRO A 3 16.39 5.16 4.40
N VAL A 4 15.18 4.61 4.45
CA VAL A 4 14.02 5.32 5.01
C VAL A 4 14.42 5.66 6.43
N LYS A 5 14.62 6.94 6.73
CA LYS A 5 14.88 7.39 8.10
C LYS A 5 13.61 7.14 8.90
N SER A 6 13.53 6.00 9.58
CA SER A 6 12.52 5.77 10.59
C SER A 6 12.80 6.72 11.75
N ASP A 7 11.78 7.47 12.14
CA ASP A 7 11.81 8.25 13.37
C ASP A 7 11.82 7.26 14.56
N PRO A 8 12.90 7.20 15.36
CA PRO A 8 13.02 6.24 16.46
C PRO A 8 11.90 6.38 17.49
N SER A 9 11.36 7.59 17.67
CA SER A 9 10.25 7.85 18.58
C SER A 9 8.98 7.09 18.17
N LYS A 10 8.64 7.10 16.88
CA LYS A 10 7.48 6.39 16.32
C LYS A 10 7.58 4.88 16.45
N VAL A 11 8.80 4.35 16.35
CA VAL A 11 9.04 2.92 16.56
C VAL A 11 8.78 2.57 18.02
N HIS A 12 9.36 3.31 18.96
CA HIS A 12 9.15 3.08 20.39
C HIS A 12 7.67 3.18 20.79
N GLU A 13 6.96 4.23 20.36
CA GLU A 13 5.52 4.39 20.60
C GLU A 13 4.69 3.22 20.04
N SER A 14 5.09 2.67 18.90
CA SER A 14 4.44 1.50 18.32
C SER A 14 4.58 0.27 19.22
N PHE A 15 5.79 0.01 19.73
CA PHE A 15 6.04 -1.09 20.65
C PHE A 15 5.21 -0.96 21.93
N GLU A 16 5.19 0.21 22.57
CA GLU A 16 4.41 0.44 23.80
C GLU A 16 2.91 0.22 23.58
N ARG A 17 2.36 0.72 22.46
CA ARG A 17 0.96 0.50 22.08
C ARG A 17 0.62 -0.98 21.93
N HIS A 18 1.54 -1.76 21.34
CA HIS A 18 1.34 -3.18 21.08
C HIS A 18 1.51 -4.05 22.32
N ARG A 19 2.35 -3.62 23.28
CA ARG A 19 2.46 -4.22 24.62
C ARG A 19 1.20 -4.01 25.46
N ALA A 20 0.51 -2.88 25.27
CA ALA A 20 -0.75 -2.58 25.94
C ALA A 20 -1.96 -3.37 25.39
N SER A 21 -1.79 -4.13 24.30
CA SER A 21 -2.84 -4.94 23.65
C SER A 21 -2.33 -6.34 23.26
N PRO A 22 -1.85 -7.15 24.23
CA PRO A 22 -1.21 -8.44 23.96
C PRO A 22 -2.17 -9.48 23.36
N GLU A 23 -3.48 -9.36 23.62
CA GLU A 23 -4.54 -10.26 23.17
C GLU A 23 -4.82 -10.18 21.67
N VAL A 24 -4.49 -9.05 21.03
CA VAL A 24 -4.72 -8.85 19.59
C VAL A 24 -3.65 -9.60 18.81
N SER A 25 -4.06 -10.62 18.06
CA SER A 25 -3.18 -11.37 17.16
C SER A 25 -2.68 -10.49 16.02
N ILE A 26 -1.56 -10.90 15.40
CA ILE A 26 -1.04 -10.19 14.22
C ILE A 26 -2.07 -10.19 13.08
N ASP A 27 -2.75 -11.31 12.82
CA ASP A 27 -3.76 -11.40 11.76
C ASP A 27 -4.97 -10.48 12.02
N GLN A 28 -5.43 -10.40 13.26
CA GLN A 28 -6.49 -9.48 13.67
C GLN A 28 -6.05 -8.03 13.45
N TYR A 29 -4.81 -7.70 13.80
CA TYR A 29 -4.25 -6.37 13.60
C TYR A 29 -4.10 -5.99 12.12
N VAL A 30 -3.56 -6.90 11.30
CA VAL A 30 -3.46 -6.71 9.85
C VAL A 30 -4.85 -6.49 9.24
N ARG A 31 -5.83 -7.29 9.65
CA ARG A 31 -7.22 -7.15 9.17
C ARG A 31 -7.82 -5.82 9.55
N SER A 32 -7.66 -5.35 10.79
CA SER A 32 -8.23 -4.07 11.22
C SER A 32 -7.62 -2.89 10.45
N ARG A 33 -6.31 -2.93 10.19
CA ARG A 33 -5.60 -1.92 9.39
C ARG A 33 -6.02 -1.94 7.92
N GLN A 34 -6.28 -3.12 7.37
CA GLN A 34 -6.86 -3.26 6.03
C GLN A 34 -8.26 -2.65 5.94
N LEU A 35 -9.14 -2.91 6.91
CA LEU A 35 -10.50 -2.38 6.92
C LEU A 35 -10.51 -0.86 7.04
N ALA A 36 -9.68 -0.28 7.91
CA ALA A 36 -9.52 1.17 8.03
C ALA A 36 -8.98 1.80 6.73
N LEU A 37 -8.05 1.12 6.05
CA LEU A 37 -7.57 1.57 4.74
C LEU A 37 -8.68 1.53 3.68
N ALA A 38 -9.50 0.47 3.68
CA ALA A 38 -10.62 0.36 2.76
C ALA A 38 -11.59 1.53 2.91
N GLU A 39 -11.96 1.89 4.13
CA GLU A 39 -12.82 3.03 4.41
C GLU A 39 -12.26 4.33 3.78
N ALA A 40 -10.97 4.60 4.00
CA ALA A 40 -10.29 5.77 3.44
C ALA A 40 -10.18 5.73 1.90
N VAL A 41 -10.06 4.56 1.30
CA VAL A 41 -9.94 4.39 -0.17
C VAL A 41 -11.30 4.47 -0.85
N LEU A 42 -12.32 3.83 -0.28
CA LEU A 42 -13.67 3.75 -0.85
C LEU A 42 -14.41 5.09 -0.76
N ALA A 43 -14.03 5.96 0.18
CA ALA A 43 -14.52 7.34 0.24
C ALA A 43 -14.04 8.22 -0.95
N ARG A 44 -13.13 7.72 -1.79
CA ARG A 44 -12.50 8.48 -2.88
C ARG A 44 -12.76 7.84 -4.23
N HIS A 45 -12.69 8.65 -5.28
CA HIS A 45 -12.72 8.11 -6.64
C HIS A 45 -11.39 7.40 -6.94
N ARG A 46 -11.41 6.08 -7.13
CA ARG A 46 -10.19 5.34 -7.48
C ARG A 46 -9.96 5.36 -8.98
N VAL A 47 -8.78 5.83 -9.40
CA VAL A 47 -8.35 5.82 -10.80
C VAL A 47 -7.23 4.80 -10.93
N TYR A 48 -7.37 3.84 -11.85
CA TYR A 48 -6.28 2.93 -12.14
C TYR A 48 -5.45 3.46 -13.30
N LEU A 49 -4.14 3.62 -13.09
CA LEU A 49 -3.22 4.06 -14.13
C LEU A 49 -2.43 2.86 -14.66
N ASP A 50 -2.55 2.61 -15.97
CA ASP A 50 -1.67 1.66 -16.63
C ASP A 50 -0.23 2.22 -16.76
N LYS A 51 0.70 1.36 -17.14
CA LYS A 51 2.12 1.72 -17.33
C LYS A 51 2.33 2.91 -18.28
N LYS A 52 1.59 2.99 -19.38
CA LYS A 52 1.73 4.06 -20.36
C LYS A 52 1.38 5.39 -19.72
N TYR A 53 0.30 5.46 -18.93
CA TYR A 53 -0.05 6.69 -18.23
C TYR A 53 0.98 7.06 -17.16
N TRP A 54 1.53 6.10 -16.42
CA TRP A 54 2.65 6.36 -15.51
C TRP A 54 3.87 6.96 -16.22
N ILE A 55 4.23 6.44 -17.40
CA ILE A 55 5.31 6.98 -18.24
C ILE A 55 4.97 8.41 -18.70
N LEU A 56 3.76 8.63 -19.20
CA LEU A 56 3.32 9.94 -19.67
C LEU A 56 3.41 11.02 -18.58
N VAL A 57 2.91 10.73 -17.38
CA VAL A 57 2.94 11.69 -16.27
C VAL A 57 4.34 11.83 -15.66
N ARG A 58 5.18 10.79 -15.72
CA ARG A 58 6.61 10.87 -15.38
C ARG A 58 7.33 11.83 -16.32
N ASP A 59 7.19 11.66 -17.63
CA ASP A 59 7.88 12.49 -18.61
C ASP A 59 7.39 13.95 -18.53
N ALA A 60 6.12 14.19 -18.20
CA ALA A 60 5.61 15.51 -17.85
C ALA A 60 6.27 16.07 -16.57
N ALA A 61 6.36 15.27 -15.50
CA ALA A 61 7.01 15.69 -14.25
C ALA A 61 8.49 16.05 -14.44
N MET A 62 9.18 15.35 -15.35
CA MET A 62 10.58 15.60 -15.71
C MET A 62 10.77 16.73 -16.72
N GLN A 63 9.69 17.40 -17.16
CA GLN A 63 9.73 18.41 -18.23
C GLN A 63 10.30 17.89 -19.55
N ARG A 64 10.17 16.58 -19.81
CA ARG A 64 10.61 15.90 -21.04
C ARG A 64 9.48 15.73 -22.05
N SER A 65 8.23 15.89 -21.64
CA SER A 65 7.06 15.79 -22.52
C SER A 65 6.76 17.12 -23.21
N ALA A 66 6.63 17.09 -24.54
CA ALA A 66 6.13 18.22 -25.34
C ALA A 66 4.58 18.33 -25.33
N SER A 67 3.89 17.37 -24.72
CA SER A 67 2.42 17.32 -24.72
C SER A 67 1.83 18.15 -23.58
N GLU A 68 1.17 19.25 -23.90
CA GLU A 68 0.40 20.04 -22.93
C GLU A 68 -0.68 19.21 -22.22
N ALA A 69 -1.26 18.24 -22.92
CA ALA A 69 -2.24 17.32 -22.35
C ALA A 69 -1.63 16.46 -21.23
N ALA A 70 -0.38 16.00 -21.38
CA ALA A 70 0.31 15.22 -20.35
C ALA A 70 0.59 16.06 -19.09
N HIS A 71 1.03 17.30 -19.27
CA HIS A 71 1.22 18.25 -18.16
C HIS A 71 -0.10 18.57 -17.45
N SER A 72 -1.16 18.85 -18.22
CA SER A 72 -2.50 19.14 -17.70
C SER A 72 -3.09 17.94 -16.94
N LEU A 73 -2.87 16.72 -17.45
CA LEU A 73 -3.27 15.49 -16.78
C LEU A 73 -2.56 15.35 -15.42
N LEU A 74 -1.24 15.47 -15.39
CA LEU A 74 -0.47 15.38 -14.13
C LEU A 74 -0.92 16.43 -13.11
N ALA A 75 -1.11 17.68 -13.53
CA ALA A 75 -1.58 18.76 -12.65
C ALA A 75 -2.97 18.44 -12.08
N SER A 76 -3.89 17.97 -12.92
CA SER A 76 -5.25 17.60 -12.51
C SER A 76 -5.26 16.43 -11.53
N LEU A 77 -4.45 15.39 -11.77
CA LEU A 77 -4.33 14.23 -10.88
C LEU A 77 -3.79 14.67 -9.52
N ARG A 78 -2.69 15.45 -9.49
CA ARG A 78 -2.11 15.97 -8.24
C ARG A 78 -3.11 16.81 -7.44
N GLN A 79 -3.85 17.70 -8.11
CA GLN A 79 -4.87 18.51 -7.44
C GLN A 79 -5.99 17.66 -6.84
N ARG A 80 -6.46 16.65 -7.57
CA ARG A 80 -7.54 15.76 -7.10
C ARG A 80 -7.11 14.84 -5.97
N VAL A 81 -5.88 14.34 -6.00
CA VAL A 81 -5.31 13.54 -4.90
C VAL A 81 -5.09 14.43 -3.67
N LYS A 82 -4.46 15.60 -3.83
CA LYS A 82 -4.23 16.56 -2.74
C LYS A 82 -5.54 17.05 -2.08
N SER A 83 -6.63 17.16 -2.84
CA SER A 83 -7.95 17.52 -2.30
C SER A 83 -8.71 16.33 -1.69
N GLY A 84 -8.12 15.14 -1.63
CA GLY A 84 -8.73 13.93 -1.09
C GLY A 84 -9.87 13.37 -1.94
N LYS A 85 -10.07 13.85 -3.18
CA LYS A 85 -11.19 13.42 -4.05
C LYS A 85 -10.87 12.16 -4.85
N THR A 86 -9.59 11.90 -5.07
CA THR A 86 -9.13 10.81 -5.94
C THR A 86 -7.93 10.13 -5.33
N ILE A 87 -7.73 8.86 -5.69
CA ILE A 87 -6.49 8.12 -5.46
C ILE A 87 -6.13 7.37 -6.74
N CYS A 88 -4.87 7.43 -7.15
CA CYS A 88 -4.40 6.78 -8.36
C CYS A 88 -3.70 5.47 -8.01
N LEU A 89 -4.35 4.34 -8.27
CA LEU A 89 -3.84 3.03 -7.91
C LEU A 89 -2.78 2.54 -8.89
N ILE A 90 -1.78 1.88 -8.33
CA ILE A 90 -0.77 1.09 -9.06
C ILE A 90 -1.08 -0.41 -8.93
N SER A 91 -0.77 -1.21 -9.95
CA SER A 91 -0.77 -2.67 -9.83
C SER A 91 0.57 -3.26 -9.47
N GLU A 92 0.50 -4.47 -8.92
CA GLU A 92 1.63 -5.39 -8.77
C GLU A 92 2.48 -5.51 -10.04
N SER A 93 1.86 -5.67 -11.22
CA SER A 93 2.60 -5.78 -12.49
C SER A 93 3.41 -4.53 -12.83
N VAL A 94 2.80 -3.34 -12.74
CA VAL A 94 3.49 -2.06 -12.99
C VAL A 94 4.63 -1.86 -11.98
N PHE A 95 4.41 -2.23 -10.72
CA PHE A 95 5.43 -2.16 -9.69
C PHE A 95 6.62 -3.09 -9.97
N ILE A 96 6.37 -4.36 -10.33
CA ILE A 96 7.42 -5.32 -10.68
C ILE A 96 8.21 -4.83 -11.91
N GLU A 97 7.54 -4.25 -12.90
CA GLU A 97 8.21 -3.69 -14.07
C GLU A 97 9.10 -2.50 -13.70
N LEU A 98 8.65 -1.61 -12.81
CA LEU A 98 9.44 -0.51 -12.28
C LEU A 98 10.70 -1.01 -11.54
N MET A 99 10.59 -2.08 -10.76
CA MET A 99 11.71 -2.67 -10.03
C MET A 99 12.82 -3.22 -10.95
N LYS A 100 12.46 -3.59 -12.19
CA LYS A 100 13.40 -4.09 -13.23
C LYS A 100 14.08 -2.97 -14.02
N GLN A 101 13.66 -1.71 -13.87
CA GLN A 101 14.27 -0.60 -14.59
C GLN A 101 15.68 -0.32 -14.10
N SER A 102 16.62 -0.26 -15.05
CA SER A 102 18.04 0.04 -14.81
C SER A 102 18.32 1.54 -14.72
N ASP A 103 17.54 2.37 -15.42
CA ASP A 103 17.67 3.82 -15.34
C ASP A 103 17.16 4.35 -13.99
N LEU A 104 18.12 4.73 -13.14
CA LEU A 104 17.85 5.18 -11.78
C LEU A 104 17.13 6.53 -11.74
N GLU A 105 17.32 7.40 -12.74
CA GLU A 105 16.71 8.73 -12.75
C GLU A 105 15.20 8.62 -12.97
N THR A 106 14.78 7.99 -14.06
CA THR A 106 13.35 7.78 -14.34
C THR A 106 12.67 6.90 -13.30
N ARG A 107 13.39 5.90 -12.77
CA ARG A 107 12.86 5.05 -11.69
C ARG A 107 12.53 5.85 -10.43
N LYS A 108 13.43 6.73 -9.98
CA LYS A 108 13.19 7.58 -8.79
C LYS A 108 12.01 8.53 -8.98
N VAL A 109 11.91 9.17 -10.16
CA VAL A 109 10.79 10.07 -10.44
C VAL A 109 9.46 9.31 -10.49
N THR A 110 9.46 8.11 -11.08
CA THR A 110 8.26 7.25 -11.11
C THR A 110 7.87 6.81 -9.70
N ALA A 111 8.84 6.44 -8.86
CA ALA A 111 8.62 6.05 -7.47
C ALA A 111 7.97 7.18 -6.65
N ALA A 112 8.52 8.39 -6.74
CA ALA A 112 7.95 9.57 -6.08
C ALA A 112 6.53 9.89 -6.59
N LEU A 113 6.27 9.76 -7.90
CA LEU A 113 4.92 9.94 -8.45
C LEU A 113 3.92 8.89 -7.96
N ILE A 114 4.37 7.65 -7.79
CA ILE A 114 3.53 6.60 -7.21
C ILE A 114 3.18 6.96 -5.78
N ASP A 115 4.14 7.39 -4.96
CA ASP A 115 3.84 7.82 -3.60
C ASP A 115 2.89 9.03 -3.57
N ASP A 116 3.14 10.03 -4.41
CA ASP A 116 2.32 11.24 -4.50
C ASP A 116 0.87 10.94 -4.90
N LEU A 117 0.67 10.07 -5.89
CA LEU A 117 -0.64 9.87 -6.51
C LEU A 117 -1.41 8.68 -5.94
N SER A 118 -0.70 7.65 -5.46
CA SER A 118 -1.31 6.47 -4.84
C SER A 118 -1.31 6.51 -3.32
N GLU A 119 -0.55 7.44 -2.70
CA GLU A 119 -0.31 7.45 -1.26
C GLU A 119 0.22 6.09 -0.74
N GLY A 120 0.93 5.36 -1.61
CA GLY A 120 1.42 4.01 -1.35
C GLY A 120 0.33 2.94 -1.22
N VAL A 121 -0.89 3.17 -1.73
CA VAL A 121 -2.00 2.22 -1.73
C VAL A 121 -2.01 1.39 -3.01
N THR A 122 -2.25 0.09 -2.87
CA THR A 122 -2.41 -0.84 -3.99
C THR A 122 -3.42 -1.93 -3.65
N LEU A 123 -3.68 -2.81 -4.61
CA LEU A 123 -4.45 -4.03 -4.40
C LEU A 123 -3.57 -5.09 -3.74
N ILE A 124 -4.19 -5.97 -2.94
CA ILE A 124 -3.54 -7.19 -2.46
C ILE A 124 -3.04 -8.03 -3.65
N PRO A 125 -1.99 -8.87 -3.45
CA PRO A 125 -1.43 -9.70 -4.52
C PRO A 125 -2.50 -10.52 -5.22
N GLN A 126 -2.37 -10.73 -6.53
CA GLN A 126 -3.39 -11.43 -7.33
C GLN A 126 -3.77 -12.81 -6.73
N PRO A 127 -2.84 -13.68 -6.31
CA PRO A 127 -3.21 -14.97 -5.72
C PRO A 127 -4.06 -14.83 -4.46
N THR A 128 -3.70 -13.87 -3.58
CA THR A 128 -4.46 -13.58 -2.36
C THR A 128 -5.84 -13.01 -2.67
N ARG A 129 -5.94 -12.16 -3.70
CA ARG A 129 -7.23 -11.60 -4.14
C ARG A 129 -8.19 -12.69 -4.61
N VAL A 130 -7.74 -13.57 -5.51
CA VAL A 130 -8.55 -14.68 -6.02
C VAL A 130 -8.98 -15.60 -4.89
N ALA A 131 -8.06 -15.96 -3.97
CA ALA A 131 -8.41 -16.78 -2.81
C ALA A 131 -9.46 -16.08 -1.91
N THR A 132 -9.35 -14.77 -1.72
CA THR A 132 -10.31 -13.97 -0.94
C THR A 132 -11.68 -13.94 -1.61
N GLU A 133 -11.75 -13.75 -2.93
CA GLU A 133 -13.00 -13.75 -3.71
C GLU A 133 -13.72 -15.09 -3.61
N VAL A 134 -12.99 -16.20 -3.77
CA VAL A 134 -13.54 -17.57 -3.64
C VAL A 134 -14.02 -17.84 -2.21
N ALA A 135 -13.20 -17.51 -1.20
CA ALA A 135 -13.58 -17.70 0.20
C ALA A 135 -14.82 -16.86 0.57
N HIS A 136 -14.87 -15.61 0.11
CA HIS A 136 -16.02 -14.74 0.31
C HIS A 136 -17.29 -15.33 -0.34
N PHE A 137 -17.19 -15.82 -1.58
CA PHE A 137 -18.31 -16.49 -2.24
C PHE A 137 -18.82 -17.69 -1.41
N ILE A 138 -17.94 -18.60 -1.01
CA ILE A 138 -18.32 -19.79 -0.22
C ILE A 138 -18.96 -19.38 1.12
N HIS A 139 -18.35 -18.45 1.86
CA HIS A 139 -18.86 -18.04 3.18
C HIS A 139 -20.17 -17.25 3.10
N SER A 140 -20.35 -16.41 2.08
CA SER A 140 -21.60 -15.66 1.86
C SER A 140 -22.77 -16.58 1.52
N GLN A 141 -22.54 -17.65 0.75
CA GLN A 141 -23.56 -18.67 0.48
C GLN A 141 -23.88 -19.52 1.72
N GLY A 142 -22.91 -19.70 2.61
CA GLY A 142 -23.07 -20.47 3.85
C GLY A 142 -23.76 -19.73 5.01
N GLY A 143 -24.36 -18.56 4.77
CA GLY A 143 -25.09 -17.79 5.79
C GLY A 143 -24.20 -17.16 6.87
N ARG A 144 -22.89 -17.09 6.66
CA ARG A 144 -21.96 -16.43 7.59
C ARG A 144 -21.96 -14.92 7.34
N SER A 145 -21.85 -14.15 8.43
CA SER A 145 -21.55 -12.72 8.32
C SER A 145 -20.14 -12.54 7.75
N VAL A 146 -20.04 -11.94 6.58
CA VAL A 146 -18.78 -11.64 5.88
C VAL A 146 -18.63 -10.15 5.66
N TYR A 147 -17.39 -9.66 5.67
CA TYR A 147 -17.11 -8.30 5.21
C TYR A 147 -17.38 -8.17 3.72
N LEU A 148 -17.79 -6.98 3.27
CA LEU A 148 -17.87 -6.68 1.84
C LEU A 148 -16.52 -6.92 1.18
N LEU A 149 -16.54 -7.61 0.04
CA LEU A 149 -15.33 -7.98 -0.69
C LEU A 149 -14.44 -6.78 -1.01
N GLU A 150 -15.03 -5.64 -1.37
CA GLU A 150 -14.29 -4.40 -1.64
C GLU A 150 -13.53 -3.86 -0.42
N ASN A 151 -13.85 -4.29 0.80
CA ASN A 151 -13.10 -3.92 1.99
C ASN A 151 -11.83 -4.76 2.20
N LEU A 152 -11.70 -5.87 1.47
CA LEU A 152 -10.67 -6.88 1.70
C LEU A 152 -9.55 -6.88 0.66
N VAL A 153 -9.62 -5.98 -0.33
CA VAL A 153 -8.72 -6.00 -1.50
C VAL A 153 -7.61 -4.96 -1.44
N TRP A 154 -7.57 -4.09 -0.43
CA TRP A 154 -6.60 -3.00 -0.33
C TRP A 154 -5.40 -3.37 0.54
N THR A 155 -4.23 -2.83 0.21
CA THR A 155 -3.02 -2.93 1.02
C THR A 155 -2.07 -1.75 0.73
N LYS A 156 -0.95 -1.70 1.45
CA LYS A 156 0.16 -0.79 1.16
C LYS A 156 1.16 -1.41 0.19
N LEU A 157 1.81 -0.59 -0.62
CA LEU A 157 2.75 -1.04 -1.66
C LEU A 157 3.92 -1.85 -1.10
N SER A 158 4.34 -1.57 0.14
CA SER A 158 5.32 -2.37 0.88
C SER A 158 4.91 -3.84 1.07
N TYR A 159 3.62 -4.14 0.96
CA TYR A 159 3.01 -5.46 1.08
C TYR A 159 2.43 -5.99 -0.24
N VAL A 160 2.82 -5.42 -1.38
CA VAL A 160 2.34 -5.83 -2.71
C VAL A 160 2.77 -7.25 -3.09
N LEU A 161 3.77 -7.82 -2.40
CA LEU A 161 4.22 -9.21 -2.55
C LEU A 161 3.73 -10.12 -1.42
N GLY A 162 2.77 -9.64 -0.63
CA GLY A 162 2.22 -10.35 0.54
C GLY A 162 2.73 -9.78 1.86
N VAL A 163 1.94 -9.99 2.90
CA VAL A 163 2.28 -9.58 4.27
C VAL A 163 3.22 -10.62 4.86
N GLN A 164 4.41 -10.18 5.25
CA GLN A 164 5.43 -10.99 5.92
C GLN A 164 5.87 -10.28 7.20
N HIS A 165 6.19 -11.06 8.23
CA HIS A 165 6.62 -10.55 9.54
C HIS A 165 7.86 -11.31 10.02
N PRO A 166 8.72 -10.68 10.83
CA PRO A 166 9.84 -11.39 11.44
C PRO A 166 9.37 -12.54 12.33
N LEU A 167 10.17 -13.60 12.35
CA LEU A 167 10.01 -14.77 13.21
C LEU A 167 11.36 -15.06 13.87
N SER A 168 11.35 -15.30 15.17
CA SER A 168 12.54 -15.65 15.93
C SER A 168 12.14 -16.41 17.20
N GLU A 169 12.90 -17.43 17.54
CA GLU A 169 12.78 -18.17 18.80
C GLU A 169 13.51 -17.48 19.96
N ALA A 170 14.26 -16.40 19.68
CA ALA A 170 15.01 -15.67 20.70
C ALA A 170 14.12 -14.83 21.64
N PHE A 171 12.86 -14.63 21.27
CA PHE A 171 11.87 -13.87 22.04
C PHE A 171 10.71 -14.78 22.43
N ASP A 172 10.10 -14.53 23.58
CA ASP A 172 8.87 -15.22 23.94
C ASP A 172 7.73 -14.87 22.95
N PRO A 173 6.67 -15.71 22.85
CA PRO A 173 5.62 -15.50 21.87
C PRO A 173 4.84 -14.17 22.02
N ALA A 174 4.79 -13.59 23.23
CA ALA A 174 4.10 -12.32 23.45
C ALA A 174 4.95 -11.15 22.93
N GLU A 175 6.23 -11.11 23.26
CA GLU A 175 7.15 -10.10 22.75
C GLU A 175 7.36 -10.23 21.23
N MET A 176 7.41 -11.45 20.69
CA MET A 176 7.46 -11.67 19.24
C MET A 176 6.23 -11.07 18.55
N ARG A 177 5.03 -11.20 19.14
CA ARG A 177 3.81 -10.58 18.59
C ARG A 177 3.89 -9.06 18.58
N VAL A 178 4.47 -8.45 19.61
CA VAL A 178 4.73 -7.00 19.66
C VAL A 178 5.66 -6.58 18.52
N ILE A 179 6.79 -7.27 18.35
CA ILE A 179 7.76 -7.02 17.28
C ILE A 179 7.08 -7.14 15.90
N GLN A 180 6.26 -8.16 15.68
CA GLN A 180 5.55 -8.37 14.42
C GLN A 180 4.57 -7.23 14.09
N LYS A 181 3.76 -6.80 15.08
CA LYS A 181 2.80 -5.69 14.90
C LYS A 181 3.53 -4.36 14.69
N ALA A 182 4.65 -4.12 15.41
CA ALA A 182 5.45 -2.91 15.25
C ALA A 182 6.20 -2.88 13.91
N PHE A 183 6.76 -4.02 13.47
CA PHE A 183 7.33 -4.16 12.13
C PHE A 183 6.26 -3.90 11.06
N PHE A 184 5.05 -4.40 11.29
CA PHE A 184 3.94 -4.14 10.39
C PHE A 184 3.64 -2.65 10.25
N ASP A 185 3.54 -1.93 11.37
CA ASP A 185 3.34 -0.48 11.36
C ASP A 185 4.46 0.26 10.63
N HIS A 186 5.71 -0.15 10.84
CA HIS A 186 6.84 0.44 10.16
C HIS A 186 6.71 0.30 8.64
N MET A 187 6.56 -0.93 8.14
CA MET A 187 6.41 -1.19 6.70
C MET A 187 5.13 -0.55 6.13
N TRP A 188 4.06 -0.45 6.91
CA TRP A 188 2.81 0.21 6.50
C TRP A 188 2.99 1.71 6.26
N ALA A 189 3.91 2.36 6.98
CA ALA A 189 4.21 3.77 6.86
C ALA A 189 5.28 4.08 5.78
N VAL A 190 6.00 3.07 5.29
CA VAL A 190 7.04 3.24 4.27
C VAL A 190 6.42 3.62 2.93
N LEU A 191 6.96 4.68 2.34
CA LEU A 191 6.75 5.10 0.95
C LEU A 191 7.92 4.61 0.08
N PHE A 192 7.71 4.49 -1.23
CA PHE A 192 8.62 3.78 -2.12
C PHE A 192 9.76 4.64 -2.73
N GLY A 193 9.52 5.94 -2.95
CA GLY A 193 10.39 6.92 -3.61
C GLY A 193 11.45 7.56 -2.73
#